data_AF-A0A949Y1U5-F1
#
_entry.id   AF-A0A949Y1U5-F1
#
_cell.length_a   1.000
_cell.length_b   1.000
_cell.length_c   1.000
_cell.angle_alpha   90.00
_cell.angle_beta   90.00
_cell.angle_gamma   90.00
#
_symmetry.space_group_name_H-M   'P 1'
#
loop_
_entity.id
_entity.type
_entity.pdbx_description
1 polymer ?
#
loop_
_entity_poly.entity_id
_entity_poly.type
_entity_poly.pdbx_seq_one_letter_code
_entity_poly.pdbx_strand_id
1 'polypeptide(L)'
;TRIEMRQIGVRDEAKLLADYGDCGKPVCCNTHLTRMPPVSMRMAKLQKTTLDPSKISGRCGRLKCCLRYEFDTYQALERDLPAVGSRVVTPHGQGRILALEVLARKVVVEFEDRRRIIITPDEILGVEKSTARPPRDEDDDRIDR
;
A
#
# COMPACT_ATOMS: atom_id res chain seq x y z
N THR A 1 43.57 -11.02 -20.82
CA THR A 1 42.20 -11.01 -20.25
C THR A 1 41.42 -9.92 -20.93
N ARG A 2 40.33 -10.25 -21.63
CA ARG A 2 39.49 -9.28 -22.33
C ARG A 2 38.50 -8.67 -21.32
N ILE A 3 38.48 -7.34 -21.22
CA ILE A 3 37.57 -6.61 -20.33
C ILE A 3 36.44 -6.05 -21.19
N GLU A 4 35.19 -6.31 -20.80
CA GLU A 4 34.00 -5.74 -21.44
C GLU A 4 33.28 -4.83 -20.44
N MET A 5 33.06 -3.58 -20.82
CA MET A 5 32.27 -2.63 -20.02
C MET A 5 30.82 -2.64 -20.49
N ARG A 6 29.87 -2.59 -19.55
CA ARG A 6 28.43 -2.45 -19.82
C ARG A 6 27.87 -1.30 -19.00
N GLN A 7 27.07 -0.45 -19.64
CA GLN A 7 26.29 0.55 -18.93
C GLN A 7 25.19 -0.14 -18.13
N ILE A 8 25.02 0.27 -16.88
CA ILE A 8 23.96 -0.23 -15.98
C ILE A 8 22.91 0.86 -15.77
N GLY A 9 21.67 0.48 -15.52
CA GLY A 9 20.60 1.44 -15.24
C GLY A 9 20.69 2.02 -13.83
N VAL A 10 20.08 3.19 -13.59
CA VAL A 10 20.10 3.87 -12.27
C VAL A 10 19.60 3.01 -11.10
N ARG A 11 18.72 2.03 -11.37
CA ARG A 11 18.25 1.08 -10.34
C ARG A 11 19.30 0.03 -10.03
N ASP A 12 20.01 -0.46 -11.04
CA ASP A 12 21.07 -1.45 -10.87
C ASP A 12 22.29 -0.82 -10.22
N GLU A 13 22.60 0.43 -10.57
CA GLU A 13 23.57 1.26 -9.86
C GLU A 13 23.19 1.41 -8.38
N ALA A 14 21.95 1.80 -8.09
CA ALA A 14 21.47 1.87 -6.70
C ALA A 14 21.46 0.51 -5.99
N LYS A 15 21.27 -0.61 -6.70
CA LYS A 15 21.37 -1.95 -6.12
C LYS A 15 22.80 -2.29 -5.71
N LEU A 16 23.79 -1.80 -6.45
CA LEU A 16 25.22 -1.99 -6.15
C LEU A 16 25.73 -1.02 -5.08
N LEU A 17 25.25 0.23 -5.09
CA LEU A 17 25.72 1.30 -4.20
C LEU A 17 24.90 1.47 -2.91
N ALA A 18 23.60 1.17 -2.94
CA ALA A 18 22.70 1.46 -1.83
C ALA A 18 22.33 0.19 -1.06
N ASP A 19 22.89 0.08 0.15
CA ASP A 19 22.59 -1.04 1.03
C ASP A 19 21.21 -0.91 1.68
N TYR A 20 20.77 0.30 2.07
CA TYR A 20 19.53 0.52 2.85
C TYR A 20 18.58 1.59 2.27
N GLY A 21 17.28 1.33 2.36
CA GLY A 21 16.21 2.27 2.05
C GLY A 21 15.96 3.29 3.16
N ASP A 22 15.07 4.24 2.91
CA ASP A 22 14.65 5.24 3.90
C ASP A 22 13.83 4.63 5.06
N CYS A 23 13.34 3.40 4.88
CA CYS A 23 12.73 2.58 5.93
C CYS A 23 13.76 1.90 6.86
N GLY A 24 15.07 2.10 6.65
CA GLY A 24 16.13 1.48 7.45
C GLY A 24 16.36 -0.01 7.17
N LYS A 25 15.67 -0.59 6.17
CA LYS A 25 15.87 -1.98 5.72
C LYS A 25 16.68 -2.04 4.42
N PRO A 26 17.31 -3.17 4.09
CA PRO A 26 17.98 -3.31 2.82
C PRO A 26 17.06 -3.07 1.62
N VAL A 27 17.58 -2.49 0.55
CA VAL A 27 16.71 -2.10 -0.59
C VAL A 27 15.98 -3.31 -1.19
N CYS A 28 14.66 -3.17 -1.40
CA CYS A 28 13.79 -4.28 -1.83
C CYS A 28 14.29 -4.94 -3.14
N CYS A 29 14.89 -4.17 -4.05
CA CYS A 29 15.45 -4.66 -5.33
C CYS A 29 16.79 -5.40 -5.24
N ASN A 30 17.50 -5.30 -4.11
CA ASN A 30 18.72 -6.08 -3.86
C ASN A 30 18.43 -7.40 -3.13
N THR A 31 17.29 -7.48 -2.44
CA THR A 31 16.94 -8.62 -1.60
C THR A 31 15.93 -9.54 -2.31
N HIS A 32 14.65 -9.41 -1.96
CA HIS A 32 13.56 -10.26 -2.40
C HIS A 32 12.92 -9.88 -3.75
N LEU A 33 13.13 -8.66 -4.26
CA LEU A 33 12.44 -8.14 -5.46
C LEU A 33 13.41 -7.92 -6.63
N THR A 34 14.22 -8.93 -6.97
CA THR A 34 15.26 -8.83 -8.00
C THR A 34 14.70 -8.75 -9.42
N ARG A 35 13.62 -9.50 -9.71
CA ARG A 35 12.84 -9.34 -10.95
C ARG A 35 11.67 -8.44 -10.62
N MET A 36 11.72 -7.22 -11.15
CA MET A 36 10.83 -6.17 -10.70
C MET A 36 9.81 -5.81 -11.79
N PRO A 37 8.51 -6.05 -11.54
CA PRO A 37 7.44 -5.54 -12.39
C PRO A 37 7.46 -3.99 -12.40
N PRO A 38 6.81 -3.37 -13.39
CA PRO A 38 6.63 -1.92 -13.40
C PRO A 38 5.88 -1.46 -12.15
N VAL A 39 6.26 -0.28 -11.64
CA VAL A 39 5.58 0.38 -10.51
C VAL A 39 4.83 1.58 -11.09
N SER A 40 3.52 1.65 -10.84
CA SER A 40 2.68 2.74 -11.34
C SER A 40 2.40 3.79 -10.26
N MET A 41 2.12 5.02 -10.68
CA MET A 41 1.68 6.10 -9.77
C MET A 41 0.36 5.75 -9.07
N ARG A 42 -0.47 4.87 -9.66
CA ARG A 42 -1.72 4.40 -9.07
C ARG A 42 -1.47 3.60 -7.79
N MET A 43 -0.44 2.74 -7.77
CA MET A 43 -0.05 2.00 -6.56
C MET A 43 0.27 2.95 -5.41
N ALA A 44 0.96 4.06 -5.69
CA ALA A 44 1.24 5.10 -4.70
C ALA A 44 -0.04 5.78 -4.20
N LYS A 45 -0.98 6.12 -5.10
CA LYS A 45 -2.27 6.72 -4.74
C LYS A 45 -3.12 5.80 -3.86
N LEU A 46 -3.09 4.50 -4.11
CA LEU A 46 -3.89 3.53 -3.36
C LEU A 46 -3.34 3.26 -1.96
N GLN A 47 -2.01 3.15 -1.83
CA GLN A 47 -1.36 2.73 -0.58
C GLN A 47 -0.93 3.88 0.33
N LYS A 48 -0.67 5.08 -0.23
CA LYS A 48 -0.08 6.18 0.53
C LYS A 48 -0.99 7.39 0.57
N THR A 49 -1.14 7.93 1.76
CA THR A 49 -1.89 9.16 2.03
C THR A 49 -1.23 10.41 1.44
N THR A 50 0.07 10.35 1.11
CA THR A 50 0.82 11.49 0.58
C THR A 50 1.54 11.13 -0.72
N LEU A 51 1.32 11.94 -1.75
CA LEU A 51 1.95 11.81 -3.08
C LEU A 51 3.21 12.68 -3.23
N ASP A 52 3.85 13.03 -2.12
CA ASP A 52 5.12 13.75 -2.13
C ASP A 52 6.19 12.88 -2.83
N PRO A 53 6.82 13.39 -3.91
CA PRO A 53 7.86 12.67 -4.64
C PRO A 53 8.96 12.11 -3.73
N SER A 54 9.34 12.83 -2.67
CA SER A 54 10.38 12.40 -1.72
C SER A 54 9.98 11.14 -0.93
N LYS A 55 8.69 10.98 -0.63
CA LYS A 55 8.15 9.86 0.16
C LYS A 55 7.81 8.63 -0.69
N ILE A 56 7.60 8.82 -1.99
CA ILE A 56 7.24 7.75 -2.93
C ILE A 56 8.40 7.31 -3.83
N SER A 57 9.46 8.10 -3.92
CA SER A 57 10.67 7.75 -4.67
C SER A 57 11.63 6.92 -3.81
N GLY A 58 12.23 5.90 -4.43
CA GLY A 58 13.31 5.11 -3.86
C GLY A 58 14.66 5.77 -4.09
N ARG A 59 15.72 5.13 -3.57
CA ARG A 59 17.10 5.64 -3.68
C ARG A 59 17.61 5.79 -5.11
N CYS A 60 17.06 5.00 -6.04
CA CYS A 60 17.34 5.11 -7.47
C CYS A 60 16.60 6.26 -8.20
N GLY A 61 15.87 7.12 -7.49
CA GLY A 61 15.09 8.22 -8.07
C GLY A 61 13.80 7.80 -8.78
N ARG A 62 13.50 6.50 -8.88
CA ARG A 62 12.22 5.96 -9.38
C ARG A 62 11.28 5.62 -8.24
N LEU A 63 10.01 5.33 -8.54
CA LEU A 63 9.04 4.86 -7.54
C LEU A 63 9.55 3.66 -6.72
N LYS A 64 9.22 3.66 -5.43
CA LYS A 64 9.62 2.63 -4.47
C LYS A 64 9.14 1.26 -4.92
N CYS A 65 10.07 0.31 -4.98
CA CYS A 65 9.81 -1.10 -5.26
C CYS A 65 8.84 -1.76 -4.30
N CYS A 66 8.85 -1.31 -3.05
CA CYS A 66 8.01 -1.88 -2.02
C CYS A 66 6.51 -1.55 -2.26
N LEU A 67 6.19 -0.52 -3.07
CA LEU A 67 4.81 -0.27 -3.54
C LEU A 67 4.26 -1.44 -4.37
N ARG A 68 5.07 -2.03 -5.26
CA ARG A 68 4.64 -3.21 -6.04
C ARG A 68 4.53 -4.44 -5.15
N TYR A 69 5.49 -4.63 -4.25
CA TYR A 69 5.51 -5.76 -3.31
C TYR A 69 4.24 -5.79 -2.44
N GLU A 70 3.83 -4.63 -1.93
CA GLU A 70 2.66 -4.52 -1.04
C GLU A 70 1.33 -4.53 -1.82
N PHE A 71 1.32 -4.27 -3.12
CA PHE A 71 0.10 -3.99 -3.88
C PHE A 71 -0.95 -5.10 -3.86
N ASP A 72 -0.55 -6.34 -4.15
CA ASP A 72 -1.48 -7.45 -4.26
C ASP A 72 -2.09 -7.79 -2.89
N THR A 73 -1.24 -7.78 -1.86
CA THR A 73 -1.66 -7.99 -0.46
C THR A 73 -2.56 -6.85 0.02
N TYR A 74 -2.20 -5.60 -0.31
CA TYR A 74 -2.98 -4.42 0.02
C TYR A 74 -4.37 -4.54 -0.60
N GLN A 75 -4.48 -4.85 -1.89
CA GLN A 75 -5.77 -5.00 -2.56
C GLN A 75 -6.65 -6.10 -1.96
N ALA A 76 -6.05 -7.24 -1.59
CA ALA A 76 -6.77 -8.33 -0.96
C ALA A 76 -7.33 -7.91 0.39
N LEU A 77 -6.48 -7.41 1.29
CA LEU A 77 -6.88 -6.92 2.61
C LEU A 77 -7.90 -5.78 2.51
N GLU A 78 -7.74 -4.90 1.52
CA GLU A 78 -8.62 -3.78 1.31
C GLU A 78 -10.05 -4.24 0.91
N ARG A 79 -10.19 -5.33 0.14
CA ARG A 79 -11.49 -5.91 -0.26
C ARG A 79 -12.25 -6.47 0.93
N ASP A 80 -11.54 -7.04 1.89
CA ASP A 80 -12.13 -7.64 3.09
C ASP A 80 -12.58 -6.59 4.11
N LEU A 81 -12.13 -5.34 3.96
CA LEU A 81 -12.46 -4.25 4.87
C LEU A 81 -13.68 -3.45 4.39
N PRO A 82 -14.61 -3.09 5.30
CA PRO A 82 -15.70 -2.18 4.98
C PRO A 82 -15.18 -0.79 4.56
N ALA A 83 -15.86 -0.18 3.58
CA ALA A 83 -15.43 1.10 3.01
C ALA A 83 -15.49 2.25 4.02
N VAL A 84 -14.58 3.21 3.90
CA VAL A 84 -14.61 4.45 4.69
C VAL A 84 -15.98 5.13 4.54
N GLY A 85 -16.55 5.56 5.67
CA GLY A 85 -17.89 6.13 5.75
C GLY A 85 -19.01 5.11 5.97
N SER A 86 -18.73 3.80 5.88
CA SER A 86 -19.72 2.76 6.19
C SER A 86 -20.11 2.79 7.67
N ARG A 87 -21.38 2.47 7.97
CA ARG A 87 -21.86 2.26 9.35
C ARG A 87 -21.71 0.79 9.73
N VAL A 88 -21.06 0.54 10.85
CA VAL A 88 -20.73 -0.78 11.38
C VAL A 88 -21.24 -0.95 12.80
N VAL A 89 -21.58 -2.19 13.14
CA VAL A 89 -21.94 -2.60 14.50
C VAL A 89 -20.71 -3.27 15.11
N THR A 90 -20.38 -2.87 16.33
CA THR A 90 -19.24 -3.39 17.09
C THR A 90 -19.72 -3.74 18.50
N PRO A 91 -18.95 -4.51 19.30
CA PRO A 91 -19.26 -4.76 20.71
C PRO A 91 -19.44 -3.49 21.55
N HIS A 92 -18.89 -2.36 21.10
CA HIS A 92 -18.96 -1.06 21.77
C HIS A 92 -20.15 -0.20 21.31
N GLY A 93 -20.97 -0.71 20.39
CA GLY A 93 -22.11 -0.01 19.81
C GLY A 93 -21.96 0.22 18.30
N GLN A 94 -22.86 1.04 17.76
CA GLN A 94 -22.85 1.44 16.35
C GLN A 94 -21.89 2.61 16.14
N GLY A 95 -21.14 2.56 15.03
CA GLY A 95 -20.22 3.63 14.66
C GLY A 95 -20.00 3.73 13.17
N ARG A 96 -19.32 4.79 12.75
CA ARG A 96 -18.95 5.06 11.37
C ARG A 96 -17.45 4.93 11.18
N ILE A 97 -17.04 4.26 10.11
CA ILE A 97 -15.63 4.13 9.77
C ILE A 97 -15.09 5.49 9.30
N LEU A 98 -14.08 5.99 9.99
CA LEU A 98 -13.36 7.22 9.61
C LEU A 98 -12.14 6.93 8.75
N ALA A 99 -11.37 5.90 9.09
CA ALA A 99 -10.12 5.58 8.43
C ALA A 99 -9.82 4.08 8.52
N LEU A 100 -9.02 3.60 7.57
CA LEU A 100 -8.56 2.22 7.50
C LEU A 100 -7.03 2.21 7.47
N GLU A 101 -6.42 1.45 8.36
CA GLU A 101 -5.01 1.06 8.24
C GLU A 101 -4.97 -0.36 7.65
N VAL A 102 -5.03 -0.46 6.32
CA VAL A 102 -5.24 -1.71 5.59
C VAL A 102 -4.18 -2.77 5.93
N LEU A 103 -2.90 -2.41 5.87
CA LEU A 103 -1.79 -3.35 6.16
C LEU A 103 -1.72 -3.75 7.64
N ALA A 104 -2.14 -2.86 8.54
CA ALA A 104 -2.16 -3.15 9.98
C ALA A 104 -3.43 -3.89 10.42
N ARG A 105 -4.40 -4.09 9.51
CA ARG A 105 -5.75 -4.59 9.82
C ARG A 105 -6.36 -3.85 11.00
N LYS A 106 -6.38 -2.51 10.94
CA LYS A 106 -7.03 -1.66 11.95
C LYS A 106 -8.05 -0.75 11.30
N VAL A 107 -9.17 -0.57 11.99
CA VAL A 107 -10.29 0.27 11.56
C VAL A 107 -10.52 1.33 12.62
N VAL A 108 -10.52 2.60 12.22
CA VAL A 108 -10.85 3.72 13.11
C VAL A 108 -12.34 3.96 13.02
N VAL A 109 -13.07 3.70 14.11
CA VAL A 109 -14.52 3.88 14.19
C VAL A 109 -14.86 5.06 15.09
N GLU A 110 -15.72 5.95 14.61
CA GLU A 110 -16.30 7.05 15.37
C GLU A 110 -17.74 6.69 15.78
N PHE A 111 -17.98 6.68 17.09
CA PHE A 111 -19.27 6.40 17.70
C PHE A 111 -20.11 7.68 17.83
N GLU A 112 -21.40 7.54 18.14
CA GLU A 112 -22.32 8.68 18.25
C GLU A 112 -21.94 9.69 19.35
N ASP A 113 -21.27 9.22 20.39
CA ASP A 113 -20.71 10.03 21.48
C ASP A 113 -19.39 10.73 21.12
N ARG A 114 -18.99 10.71 19.84
CA ARG A 114 -17.75 11.27 19.29
C ARG A 114 -16.47 10.59 19.79
N ARG A 115 -16.56 9.46 20.50
CA ARG A 115 -15.37 8.64 20.81
C ARG A 115 -14.86 8.00 19.53
N ARG A 116 -13.53 7.94 19.42
CA ARG A 116 -12.83 7.25 18.34
C ARG A 116 -12.06 6.10 18.92
N ILE A 117 -12.37 4.89 18.45
CA ILE A 117 -11.70 3.67 18.90
C ILE A 117 -11.09 2.99 17.68
N ILE A 118 -9.90 2.46 17.87
CA ILE A 118 -9.22 1.63 16.89
C ILE A 118 -9.58 0.19 17.23
N ILE A 119 -10.26 -0.50 16.32
CA ILE A 119 -10.66 -1.89 16.47
C ILE A 119 -10.06 -2.74 15.35
N THR A 120 -10.05 -4.05 15.55
CA THR A 120 -9.75 -5.01 14.49
C THR A 120 -10.98 -5.31 13.63
N PRO A 121 -10.82 -5.73 12.35
CA PRO A 121 -11.94 -6.10 11.48
C PRO A 121 -12.79 -7.24 12.06
N ASP A 122 -12.17 -8.12 12.84
CA ASP A 122 -12.82 -9.27 13.47
C ASP A 122 -13.80 -8.86 14.59
N GLU A 123 -13.70 -7.63 15.11
CA GLU A 123 -14.65 -7.05 16.06
C GLU A 123 -15.88 -6.43 15.36
N ILE A 124 -15.93 -6.40 14.03
CA ILE A 124 -17.08 -5.88 13.29
C ILE A 124 -18.14 -6.97 13.21
N LEU A 125 -19.22 -6.81 13.98
CA LEU A 125 -20.32 -7.77 14.06
C LEU A 125 -21.25 -7.69 12.85
N GLY A 126 -21.30 -6.54 12.17
CA GLY A 126 -22.12 -6.35 10.98
C GLY A 126 -21.94 -4.98 10.33
N VAL A 127 -22.34 -4.86 9.06
CA VAL A 127 -22.32 -3.62 8.28
C VAL A 127 -23.77 -3.23 7.96
N GLU A 128 -24.28 -2.18 8.60
CA GLU A 128 -25.67 -1.73 8.40
C GLU A 128 -25.85 -0.91 7.12
N LYS A 129 -24.85 -0.08 6.79
CA LYS A 129 -24.88 0.74 5.59
C LYS A 129 -23.49 0.79 4.99
N SER A 130 -23.31 0.05 3.90
CA SER A 130 -22.07 0.10 3.12
C SER A 130 -22.08 1.35 2.23
N THR A 131 -21.01 2.14 2.29
CA THR A 131 -20.73 3.10 1.23
C THR A 131 -20.15 2.33 0.03
N ALA A 132 -20.65 2.61 -1.17
CA ALA A 132 -20.09 2.02 -2.38
C ALA A 132 -18.64 2.49 -2.53
N ARG A 133 -17.72 1.54 -2.73
CA ARG A 133 -16.34 1.88 -3.08
C ARG A 133 -16.33 2.41 -4.52
N PRO A 134 -15.58 3.48 -4.83
CA PRO A 134 -15.43 3.92 -6.22
C PRO A 134 -14.93 2.74 -7.09
N PRO A 135 -15.45 2.60 -8.33
CA PRO A 135 -15.07 1.51 -9.22
C PRO A 135 -13.57 1.55 -9.47
N ARG A 136 -12.95 0.37 -9.49
CA ARG A 136 -11.53 0.21 -9.80
C ARG A 136 -11.40 0.10 -11.31
N ASP A 137 -10.68 1.02 -11.96
CA ASP A 137 -10.32 0.89 -13.38
C ASP A 137 -9.65 -0.47 -13.64
N GLU A 138 -10.24 -1.28 -14.52
CA GLU A 138 -9.90 -2.68 -14.82
C GLU A 138 -8.74 -2.85 -15.81
N ASP A 139 -8.19 -1.76 -16.37
CA ASP A 139 -7.13 -1.81 -17.40
C ASP A 139 -5.74 -2.28 -16.90
N ASP A 140 -5.58 -2.59 -15.60
CA ASP A 140 -4.28 -2.77 -14.93
C ASP A 140 -3.62 -4.15 -15.18
N ASP A 141 -4.39 -5.20 -15.50
CA ASP A 141 -3.86 -6.57 -15.71
C ASP A 141 -3.14 -6.75 -17.07
N ARG A 142 -3.19 -5.73 -17.94
CA ARG A 142 -2.53 -5.76 -19.26
C ARG A 142 -1.05 -5.38 -19.22
N ILE A 143 -0.57 -4.77 -18.14
CA ILE A 143 0.82 -4.29 -18.02
C ILE A 143 1.80 -5.43 -17.64
N ASP A 144 1.29 -6.55 -17.12
CA ASP A 144 2.08 -7.74 -16.74
C ASP A 144 2.19 -8.80 -17.87
N ARG A 145 1.92 -8.46 -19.14
CA ARG A 145 2.15 -9.33 -20.32
C ARG A 145 3.21 -8.80 -21.27
#